data_AF-A0A6I3SMU5-F1
#
_entry.id   AF-A0A6I3SMU5-F1
#
_cell.length_a   1.000
_cell.length_b   1.000
_cell.length_c   1.000
_cell.angle_alpha   90.00
_cell.angle_beta   90.00
_cell.angle_gamma   90.00
#
_symmetry.space_group_name_H-M   'P 1'
#
loop_
_entity.id
_entity.type
_entity.pdbx_description
1 polymer ?
#
loop_
_entity_poly.entity_id
_entity_poly.type
_entity_poly.pdbx_seq_one_letter_code
_entity_poly.pdbx_strand_id
1 'polypeptide(L)'
;MDAWGIMLPGSKKTFPCRIEEKFMLVKDSHGKEVVSNAEILLRGLVEIGFNDVLEWTNENGVSYSRQPLSVSVLRDFGGKPVFTKVVV
;
A
#
# COMPACT_ATOMS: atom_id res chain seq x y z
N MET A 1 15.74 15.24 -8.48
CA MET A 1 17.17 14.87 -8.49
C MET A 1 17.93 16.12 -8.14
N ASP A 2 18.72 16.11 -7.07
CA ASP A 2 19.57 17.26 -6.74
C ASP A 2 20.86 17.27 -7.59
N ALA A 3 21.69 18.30 -7.42
CA ALA A 3 22.93 18.47 -8.17
C ALA A 3 23.99 17.36 -7.92
N TRP A 4 23.76 16.47 -6.97
CA TRP A 4 24.66 15.39 -6.56
C TRP A 4 24.12 13.99 -6.87
N GLY A 5 23.02 13.90 -7.62
CA GLY A 5 22.45 12.61 -8.05
C GLY A 5 21.76 11.84 -6.92
N ILE A 6 21.50 12.49 -5.79
CA ILE A 6 20.74 11.86 -4.70
C ILE A 6 19.26 11.94 -5.07
N MET A 7 18.60 10.78 -5.03
CA MET A 7 17.15 10.73 -5.06
C MET A 7 16.66 11.34 -3.75
N LEU A 8 16.18 12.58 -3.82
CA LEU A 8 15.45 13.21 -2.71
C LEU A 8 14.33 12.23 -2.30
N PRO A 9 14.20 11.90 -0.99
CA PRO A 9 13.11 11.04 -0.55
C PRO A 9 11.80 11.65 -1.06
N GLY A 10 10.98 10.82 -1.71
CA GLY A 10 9.67 11.24 -2.19
C GLY A 10 8.88 11.92 -1.08
N SER A 11 8.06 12.91 -1.43
CA SER A 11 7.22 13.61 -0.46
C SER A 11 6.38 12.61 0.32
N LYS A 12 6.62 12.50 1.64
CA LYS A 12 5.77 11.69 2.52
C LYS A 12 4.36 12.27 2.50
N LYS A 13 3.36 11.42 2.25
CA LYS A 13 1.96 11.84 2.21
C LYS A 13 1.13 10.93 3.12
N THR A 14 0.44 11.55 4.06
CA THR A 14 -0.42 10.84 5.01
C THR A 14 -1.83 10.76 4.47
N PHE A 15 -2.41 9.57 4.48
CA PHE A 15 -3.78 9.33 4.03
C PHE A 15 -4.59 8.67 5.15
N PRO A 16 -5.87 9.04 5.33
CA PRO A 16 -6.76 8.24 6.15
C PRO A 16 -6.93 6.87 5.50
N CYS A 17 -6.70 5.82 6.28
CA CYS A 17 -6.77 4.44 5.83
C CYS A 17 -7.55 3.57 6.81
N ARG A 18 -8.04 2.44 6.33
CA ARG A 18 -8.52 1.33 7.14
C ARG A 18 -7.54 0.18 6.93
N ILE A 19 -7.07 -0.41 8.01
CA ILE A 19 -6.13 -1.53 7.98
C ILE A 19 -6.84 -2.75 8.56
N GLU A 20 -6.75 -3.87 7.86
CA GLU A 20 -7.22 -5.17 8.33
C GLU A 20 -6.04 -6.15 8.30
N GLU A 21 -5.54 -6.50 9.48
CA GLU A 21 -4.49 -7.51 9.64
C GLU A 21 -5.10 -8.90 9.37
N LYS A 22 -4.64 -9.54 8.29
CA LYS A 22 -5.13 -10.83 7.82
C LYS A 22 -3.98 -11.62 7.22
N PHE A 23 -3.86 -12.88 7.61
CA PHE A 23 -2.91 -13.81 7.00
C PHE A 23 -3.55 -14.40 5.74
N MET A 24 -3.04 -14.01 4.58
CA MET A 24 -3.55 -14.48 3.29
C MET A 24 -2.40 -14.96 2.40
N LEU A 25 -2.60 -16.07 1.70
CA LEU A 25 -1.71 -16.49 0.63
C LEU A 25 -1.99 -15.62 -0.60
N VAL A 26 -1.04 -14.76 -0.96
CA VAL A 26 -1.12 -13.88 -2.12
C VAL A 26 -0.09 -14.35 -3.12
N LYS A 27 -0.49 -14.42 -4.40
CA LYS A 27 0.46 -14.65 -5.48
C LYS A 27 1.16 -13.34 -5.81
N ASP A 28 2.48 -13.33 -5.66
CA ASP A 28 3.34 -12.24 -6.10
C ASP A 28 3.32 -12.11 -7.64
N SER A 29 3.84 -10.99 -8.17
CA SER A 29 3.96 -10.73 -9.62
C SER A 29 4.68 -11.86 -10.39
N HIS A 30 5.55 -12.62 -9.72
CA HIS A 30 6.25 -13.78 -10.29
C HIS A 30 5.52 -15.13 -10.07
N GLY A 31 4.28 -15.13 -9.56
CA GLY A 31 3.47 -16.32 -9.32
C GLY A 31 3.83 -17.13 -8.07
N LYS A 32 4.75 -16.63 -7.24
CA LYS A 32 5.14 -17.25 -5.96
C LYS A 32 4.10 -16.94 -4.88
N GLU A 33 3.73 -17.93 -4.09
CA GLU A 33 2.86 -17.73 -2.94
C GLU A 33 3.63 -17.08 -1.80
N VAL A 34 3.17 -15.90 -1.39
CA VAL A 34 3.73 -15.10 -0.30
C VAL A 34 2.63 -14.90 0.73
N VAL A 35 2.97 -15.00 2.00
CA VAL A 35 2.03 -14.69 3.10
C VAL A 35 1.95 -13.17 3.22
N SER A 36 0.81 -12.61 2.83
CA SER A 36 0.44 -11.24 3.18
C SER A 36 -0.05 -11.19 4.62
N ASN A 37 0.26 -10.09 5.29
CA ASN A 37 -0.02 -9.87 6.70
C ASN A 37 -1.08 -8.78 6.93
N ALA A 38 -1.32 -7.89 5.96
CA ALA A 38 -2.35 -6.87 6.09
C ALA A 38 -2.91 -6.40 4.75
N GLU A 39 -4.18 -5.99 4.79
CA GLU A 39 -4.86 -5.26 3.72
C GLU A 39 -5.12 -3.83 4.18
N ILE A 40 -4.71 -2.86 3.36
CA ILE A 40 -4.83 -1.43 3.62
C ILE A 40 -5.78 -0.84 2.57
N LEU A 41 -6.87 -0.24 3.01
CA LEU A 41 -7.83 0.48 2.19
C LEU A 41 -7.67 1.98 2.35
N LEU A 42 -7.29 2.64 1.26
CA LEU A 42 -7.11 4.08 1.18
C LEU A 42 -8.31 4.71 0.48
N ARG A 43 -8.81 5.83 1.00
CA ARG A 43 -9.96 6.52 0.41
C ARG A 43 -9.56 7.24 -0.89
N GLY A 44 -10.33 6.98 -1.95
CA GLY A 44 -10.14 7.57 -3.27
C GLY A 44 -9.12 6.83 -4.13
N LEU A 45 -8.69 7.49 -5.21
CA LEU A 45 -7.61 7.04 -6.07
C LEU A 45 -6.29 7.57 -5.52
N VAL A 46 -5.47 6.66 -4.98
CA VAL A 46 -4.13 6.97 -4.49
C VAL A 46 -3.14 6.26 -5.41
N GLU A 47 -2.20 7.02 -5.95
CA GLU A 47 -1.12 6.48 -6.77
C GLU A 47 -0.06 5.88 -5.85
N ILE A 48 0.11 4.56 -5.92
CA ILE A 48 1.09 3.79 -5.14
C ILE A 48 1.72 2.77 -6.09
N GLY A 49 3.04 2.83 -6.18
CA GLY A 49 3.86 1.86 -6.90
C GLY A 49 4.44 0.78 -5.98
N PHE A 50 4.90 -0.31 -6.58
CA PHE A 50 5.53 -1.43 -5.84
C PHE A 50 6.87 -1.06 -5.18
N ASN A 51 7.50 0.04 -5.61
CA ASN A 51 8.73 0.55 -5.02
C ASN A 51 8.48 1.52 -3.84
N ASP A 52 7.23 1.92 -3.60
CA ASP A 52 6.88 2.77 -2.47
C ASP A 52 6.97 2.01 -1.14
N VAL A 53 7.10 2.77 -0.06
CA VAL A 53 7.14 2.24 1.31
C VAL A 53 5.93 2.77 2.06
N LEU A 54 5.12 1.85 2.60
CA LEU A 54 4.01 2.15 3.46
C LEU A 54 4.46 2.05 4.92
N GLU A 55 4.19 3.10 5.68
CA GLU A 55 4.45 3.18 7.11
C GLU A 55 3.11 3.34 7.85
N TRP A 56 2.82 2.46 8.81
CA TRP A 56 1.63 2.59 9.66
C TRP A 56 1.91 2.09 11.08
N THR A 57 1.09 2.53 12.03
CA THR A 57 1.12 2.06 13.42
C THR A 57 -0.22 1.39 13.71
N ASN A 58 -0.19 0.16 14.24
CA ASN A 58 -1.40 -0.56 14.61
C ASN A 58 -1.92 -0.13 16.00
N GLU A 59 -3.04 -0.73 16.41
CA GLU A 59 -3.73 -0.41 17.68
C GLU A 59 -2.89 -0.75 18.92
N ASN A 60 -1.91 -1.64 18.79
CA ASN A 60 -0.97 -2.01 19.86
C ASN A 60 0.25 -1.08 19.93
N GLY A 61 0.31 -0.03 19.10
CA GLY A 61 1.45 0.90 19.04
C GLY A 61 2.66 0.34 18.28
N VAL A 62 2.52 -0.77 17.56
CA VAL A 62 3.59 -1.37 16.75
C VAL A 62 3.62 -0.69 15.38
N SER A 63 4.76 -0.12 15.03
CA SER A 63 4.99 0.50 13.72
C SER A 63 5.53 -0.51 12.71
N TYR A 64 4.93 -0.52 11.53
CA TYR A 64 5.32 -1.36 10.40
C TYR A 64 5.81 -0.50 9.24
N SER A 65 6.77 -1.04 8.49
CA SER A 65 7.28 -0.48 7.25
C SER A 65 7.39 -1.60 6.21
N ARG A 66 6.59 -1.53 5.15
CA ARG A 66 6.49 -2.59 4.13
C ARG A 66 6.29 -2.01 2.73
N GLN A 67 6.73 -2.77 1.73
CA GLN A 67 6.44 -2.49 0.32
C GLN A 67 5.15 -3.21 -0.11
N PRO A 68 4.36 -2.64 -1.04
CA PRO A 68 3.19 -3.31 -1.60
C PRO A 68 3.54 -4.64 -2.26
N LEU A 69 2.77 -5.68 -1.94
CA LEU A 69 2.74 -6.94 -2.70
C LEU A 69 1.71 -6.86 -3.84
N SER A 70 0.60 -6.15 -3.63
CA SER A 70 -0.44 -5.95 -4.64
C SER A 70 -1.15 -4.62 -4.44
N VAL A 71 -1.51 -3.96 -5.54
CA VAL A 71 -2.25 -2.70 -5.55
C VAL A 71 -3.45 -2.86 -6.49
N SER A 72 -4.65 -2.50 -6.03
CA SER A 72 -5.89 -2.63 -6.79
C SER A 72 -6.83 -1.47 -6.52
N VAL A 73 -7.54 -0.99 -7.53
CA VAL A 73 -8.48 0.13 -7.40
C VAL A 73 -9.91 -0.42 -7.33
N LEU A 74 -10.59 -0.18 -6.21
CA LEU A 74 -12.01 -0.49 -6.04
C LEU A 74 -12.87 0.64 -6.60
N ARG A 75 -13.76 0.29 -7.53
CA ARG A 75 -14.67 1.21 -8.21
C ARG A 75 -16.11 0.93 -7.81
N ASP A 76 -16.93 1.98 -7.79
CA ASP A 76 -18.38 1.88 -7.68
C ASP A 76 -18.99 1.26 -8.96
N PHE A 77 -20.27 0.89 -8.92
CA PHE A 77 -21.04 0.42 -10.09
C PHE A 77 -20.99 1.39 -11.29
N GLY A 78 -20.86 2.70 -11.04
CA GLY A 78 -20.65 3.72 -12.07
C GLY A 78 -19.21 3.84 -12.60
N GLY A 79 -18.27 3.00 -12.14
CA GLY A 79 -16.86 2.99 -12.57
C GLY A 79 -15.97 4.03 -11.88
N LYS A 80 -16.53 4.87 -10.99
CA LYS A 80 -15.75 5.86 -10.22
C LYS A 80 -14.84 5.16 -9.22
N PRO A 81 -13.52 5.47 -9.16
CA PRO A 81 -12.63 4.94 -8.14
C PRO A 81 -13.02 5.48 -6.76
N VAL A 82 -13.33 4.58 -5.83
CA VAL A 82 -13.77 4.93 -4.47
C VAL A 82 -12.69 4.60 -3.45
N PHE A 83 -11.94 3.52 -3.64
CA PHE A 83 -10.85 3.12 -2.77
C PHE A 83 -9.66 2.56 -3.55
N THR A 84 -8.48 2.69 -2.96
CA THR A 84 -7.26 2.02 -3.38
C THR A 84 -6.92 0.98 -2.33
N LYS A 85 -6.93 -0.29 -2.72
CA LYS A 85 -6.59 -1.43 -1.89
C LYS A 85 -5.12 -1.78 -2.09
N VAL A 86 -4.37 -1.85 -1.01
CA VAL A 86 -2.95 -2.22 -0.98
C VAL A 86 -2.79 -3.42 -0.06
N VAL A 87 -2.08 -4.43 -0.53
CA VAL A 87 -1.82 -5.67 0.21
C VAL A 87 -0.32 -5.73 0.51
N VAL A 88 0.04 -6.01 1.77
CA VAL A 88 1.42 -6.00 2.30
C VAL A 88 1.72 -7.23 3.15
#